data_AF-A0A229UW68-F1
#
_entry.id   AF-A0A229UW68-F1
#
_cell.length_a   1.000
_cell.length_b   1.000
_cell.length_c   1.000
_cell.angle_alpha   90.00
_cell.angle_beta   90.00
_cell.angle_gamma   90.00
#
_symmetry.space_group_name_H-M   'P 1'
#
loop_
_entity.id
_entity.type
_entity.pdbx_description
1 polymer ?
#
loop_
_entity_poly.entity_id
_entity_poly.type
_entity_poly.pdbx_seq_one_letter_code
_entity_poly.pdbx_strand_id
1 'polypeptide(L)'
;MPIKQQYIDMKAMEDYSSINRQIEENALRLRRLHEIVLKWGERFKDSSQNLIRLDFTHMLDSIDYIQKSCESVYYNTTGIGNRFIPYTTFYREILSTIKQIMMKVSHFHKKQLKIDKRISVKYNCIQQFLARELKWRNKSEHDIDPFYGDHEEVLRVFSIEKMLSFIEMVIDLLDDLNGHREDVNPLEIYAPVYNELSLLQRKQLLHGNKESAIRIFSLTTELSYKVMEIRPDEELTILLNLVMKYLEVSRCLKYTYSMDNGLRGSGEKEYAYFARLGLTFSYQFYDKLGLFVKHRYSIATKTTYFKDNVRNAKRAINSSQQDEILMSCIEIEESDEYGVLNDLRQAICHKNKWVDYKASSESVSTLIVLLFITMTDLMELILCSYFEKRNFQLSLKATEEAYNRTNSIKL
;
A
#
# COMPACT_ATOMS: atom_id res chain seq x y z
N MET A 1 -18.93 -0.65 -27.26
CA MET A 1 -18.34 -0.19 -25.98
C MET A 1 -18.67 1.29 -25.85
N PRO A 2 -19.19 1.80 -24.72
CA PRO A 2 -19.52 3.22 -24.59
C PRO A 2 -18.25 4.09 -24.74
N ILE A 3 -18.38 5.22 -25.43
CA ILE A 3 -17.27 6.16 -25.78
C ILE A 3 -16.45 6.56 -24.54
N LYS A 4 -17.11 6.71 -23.38
CA LYS A 4 -16.48 7.08 -22.10
C LYS A 4 -15.49 6.03 -21.58
N GLN A 5 -15.83 4.73 -21.71
CA GLN A 5 -14.94 3.64 -21.29
C GLN A 5 -13.70 3.57 -22.20
N GLN A 6 -13.89 3.72 -23.51
CA GLN A 6 -12.78 3.72 -24.47
C GLN A 6 -11.79 4.84 -24.19
N TYR A 7 -12.28 6.04 -23.86
CA TYR A 7 -11.42 7.17 -23.50
C TYR A 7 -10.61 6.90 -22.22
N ILE A 8 -11.24 6.31 -21.19
CA ILE A 8 -10.56 5.94 -19.93
C ILE A 8 -9.47 4.88 -20.21
N ASP A 9 -9.78 3.86 -21.01
CA ASP A 9 -8.83 2.82 -21.37
C ASP A 9 -7.66 3.36 -22.19
N MET A 10 -7.92 4.25 -23.17
CA MET A 10 -6.87 4.93 -23.94
C MET A 10 -5.95 5.75 -23.04
N LYS A 11 -6.51 6.56 -22.14
CA LYS A 11 -5.73 7.37 -21.20
C LYS A 11 -4.87 6.51 -20.27
N ALA A 12 -5.42 5.42 -19.75
CA ALA A 12 -4.66 4.47 -18.95
C ALA A 12 -3.49 3.89 -19.76
N MET A 13 -3.71 3.49 -21.03
CA MET A 13 -2.66 2.99 -21.91
C MET A 13 -1.56 4.04 -22.18
N GLU A 14 -1.92 5.30 -22.34
CA GLU A 14 -0.97 6.41 -22.48
C GLU A 14 -0.10 6.57 -21.23
N ASP A 15 -0.69 6.50 -20.03
CA ASP A 15 0.05 6.53 -18.77
C ASP A 15 1.06 5.38 -18.68
N TYR A 16 0.60 4.15 -18.90
CA TYR A 16 1.46 2.96 -18.88
C TYR A 16 2.60 3.07 -19.90
N SER A 17 2.31 3.57 -21.10
CA SER A 17 3.32 3.78 -22.16
C SER A 17 4.35 4.84 -21.79
N SER A 18 3.88 5.97 -21.26
CA SER A 18 4.73 7.07 -20.85
C SER A 18 5.66 6.66 -19.70
N ILE A 19 5.14 5.94 -18.71
CA ILE A 19 5.92 5.44 -17.58
C ILE A 19 6.96 4.42 -18.05
N ASN A 20 6.57 3.46 -18.90
CA ASN A 20 7.50 2.46 -19.41
C ASN A 20 8.66 3.11 -20.18
N ARG A 21 8.36 4.07 -21.06
CA ARG A 21 9.37 4.83 -21.79
C ARG A 21 10.33 5.57 -20.84
N GLN A 22 9.83 6.21 -19.78
CA GLN A 22 10.69 6.87 -18.80
C GLN A 22 11.63 5.89 -18.09
N ILE A 23 11.19 4.67 -17.80
CA ILE A 23 12.04 3.63 -17.20
C ILE A 23 13.13 3.22 -18.19
N GLU A 24 12.79 2.97 -19.46
CA GLU A 24 13.74 2.62 -20.52
C GLU A 24 14.79 3.71 -20.74
N GLU A 25 14.36 4.97 -20.83
CA GLU A 25 15.23 6.15 -20.96
C GLU A 25 16.20 6.28 -19.76
N ASN A 26 15.80 5.81 -18.57
CA ASN A 26 16.61 5.85 -17.36
C ASN A 26 17.27 4.51 -17.00
N ALA A 27 17.23 3.50 -17.87
CA ALA A 27 17.66 2.13 -17.52
C ALA A 27 19.12 2.02 -17.08
N LEU A 28 20.02 2.82 -17.66
CA LEU A 28 21.43 2.88 -17.22
C LEU A 28 21.58 3.50 -15.83
N ARG A 29 20.82 4.56 -15.55
CA ARG A 29 20.80 5.24 -14.25
C ARG A 29 20.25 4.32 -13.17
N LEU A 30 19.15 3.63 -13.46
CA LEU A 30 18.56 2.64 -12.56
C LEU A 30 19.56 1.52 -12.23
N ARG A 31 20.16 0.89 -13.25
CA ARG A 31 21.19 -0.15 -13.06
C ARG A 31 22.34 0.31 -12.16
N ARG A 32 22.87 1.51 -12.41
CA ARG A 32 23.93 2.10 -11.58
C ARG A 32 23.50 2.26 -10.11
N LEU A 33 22.26 2.68 -9.87
CA LEU A 33 21.74 2.82 -8.51
C LEU A 33 21.57 1.48 -7.80
N HIS A 34 21.09 0.44 -8.49
CA HIS A 34 21.09 -0.92 -7.95
C HIS A 34 22.49 -1.36 -7.53
N GLU A 35 23.51 -1.13 -8.38
CA GLU A 35 24.89 -1.50 -8.06
C GLU A 35 25.43 -0.74 -6.83
N ILE A 36 25.14 0.55 -6.72
CA ILE A 36 25.56 1.37 -5.56
C ILE A 36 24.90 0.83 -4.28
N VAL A 37 23.58 0.63 -4.28
CA VAL A 37 22.82 0.14 -3.14
C VAL A 37 23.21 -1.30 -2.78
N LEU A 38 23.60 -2.12 -3.76
CA LEU A 38 24.13 -3.46 -3.50
C LEU A 38 25.48 -3.41 -2.78
N LYS A 39 26.43 -2.59 -3.28
CA LYS A 39 27.77 -2.41 -2.68
C LYS A 39 27.70 -1.85 -1.25
N TRP A 40 26.67 -1.06 -0.95
CA TRP A 40 26.39 -0.63 0.42
C TRP A 40 26.14 -1.80 1.38
N GLY A 41 25.63 -2.94 0.89
CA GLY A 41 25.40 -4.13 1.72
C GLY A 41 26.68 -4.70 2.30
N GLU A 42 27.79 -4.60 1.57
CA GLU A 42 29.12 -4.99 2.04
C GLU A 42 29.69 -3.93 3.01
N ARG A 43 29.50 -2.65 2.69
CA ARG A 43 30.05 -1.51 3.44
C ARG A 43 29.38 -1.25 4.81
N PHE A 44 28.11 -1.64 4.96
CA PHE A 44 27.27 -1.32 6.12
C PHE A 44 26.67 -2.54 6.81
N LYS A 45 27.13 -3.75 6.50
CA LYS A 45 26.50 -5.01 6.94
C LYS A 45 26.08 -5.02 8.41
N ASP A 46 26.93 -4.50 9.29
CA ASP A 46 26.74 -4.51 10.75
C ASP A 46 26.36 -3.13 11.33
N SER A 47 25.95 -2.17 10.50
CA SER A 47 25.53 -0.83 10.95
C SER A 47 24.03 -0.62 10.77
N SER A 48 23.45 0.25 11.59
CA SER A 48 22.04 0.66 11.45
C SER A 48 21.74 1.30 10.09
N GLN A 49 22.77 1.74 9.33
CA GLN A 49 22.60 2.24 7.96
C GLN A 49 22.22 1.13 6.96
N ASN A 50 22.48 -0.14 7.27
CA ASN A 50 21.95 -1.27 6.49
C ASN A 50 20.41 -1.22 6.38
N LEU A 51 19.74 -0.67 7.40
CA LEU A 51 18.27 -0.51 7.39
C LEU A 51 17.80 0.49 6.34
N ILE A 52 18.57 1.55 6.07
CA ILE A 52 18.28 2.50 4.99
C ILE A 52 18.54 1.83 3.63
N ARG A 53 19.61 1.04 3.51
CA ARG A 53 19.88 0.26 2.29
C ARG A 53 18.73 -0.70 1.95
N LEU A 54 18.16 -1.38 2.95
CA LEU A 54 17.01 -2.25 2.74
C LEU A 54 15.79 -1.50 2.20
N ASP A 55 15.54 -0.28 2.67
CA ASP A 55 14.48 0.58 2.12
C ASP A 55 14.79 1.05 0.69
N PHE A 56 16.04 1.38 0.37
CA PHE A 56 16.42 1.69 -1.01
C PHE A 56 16.27 0.48 -1.93
N THR A 57 16.61 -0.72 -1.45
CA THR A 57 16.40 -1.95 -2.20
C THR A 57 14.91 -2.12 -2.48
N HIS A 58 14.05 -1.95 -1.47
CA HIS A 58 12.60 -2.03 -1.62
C HIS A 58 12.05 -0.99 -2.61
N MET A 59 12.56 0.25 -2.56
CA MET A 59 12.16 1.33 -3.46
C MET A 59 12.56 1.04 -4.92
N LEU A 60 13.75 0.50 -5.15
CA LEU A 60 14.22 0.10 -6.46
C LEU A 60 13.43 -1.10 -6.99
N ASP A 61 13.18 -2.11 -6.15
CA ASP A 61 12.30 -3.24 -6.49
C ASP A 61 10.90 -2.74 -6.89
N SER A 62 10.35 -1.71 -6.22
CA SER A 62 9.09 -1.09 -6.63
C SER A 62 9.15 -0.47 -8.03
N ILE A 63 10.28 0.10 -8.45
CA ILE A 63 10.46 0.62 -9.83
C ILE A 63 10.46 -0.54 -10.84
N ASP A 64 11.16 -1.63 -10.53
CA ASP A 64 11.14 -2.83 -11.38
C ASP A 64 9.72 -3.42 -11.50
N TYR A 65 8.95 -3.37 -10.41
CA TYR A 65 7.55 -3.81 -10.43
C TYR A 65 6.61 -2.84 -11.16
N ILE A 66 6.93 -1.54 -11.21
CA ILE A 66 6.22 -0.61 -12.11
C ILE A 66 6.43 -1.04 -13.56
N GLN A 67 7.67 -1.37 -13.95
CA GLN A 67 7.96 -1.84 -15.31
C GLN A 67 7.18 -3.11 -15.64
N LYS A 68 7.23 -4.12 -14.77
CA LYS A 68 6.43 -5.36 -14.93
C LYS A 68 4.92 -5.09 -15.02
N SER A 69 4.42 -4.10 -14.28
CA SER A 69 3.04 -3.64 -14.39
C SER A 69 2.73 -3.12 -15.78
N CYS A 70 3.59 -2.26 -16.33
CA CYS A 70 3.42 -1.70 -17.67
C CYS A 70 3.48 -2.77 -18.75
N GLU A 71 4.49 -3.64 -18.71
CA GLU A 71 4.64 -4.76 -19.64
C GLU A 71 3.39 -5.67 -19.62
N SER A 72 2.86 -5.99 -18.44
CA SER A 72 1.68 -6.85 -18.32
C SER A 72 0.42 -6.28 -18.96
N VAL A 73 0.28 -4.95 -19.04
CA VAL A 73 -0.87 -4.30 -19.67
C VAL A 73 -0.78 -4.44 -21.19
N TYR A 74 0.42 -4.36 -21.76
CA TYR A 74 0.65 -4.66 -23.17
C TYR A 74 0.32 -6.11 -23.51
N TYR A 75 0.77 -7.08 -22.71
CA TYR A 75 0.45 -8.51 -22.92
C TYR A 75 -1.04 -8.85 -22.73
N ASN A 76 -1.79 -8.04 -21.99
CA ASN A 76 -3.24 -8.21 -21.87
C ASN A 76 -4.01 -7.82 -23.15
N THR A 77 -3.43 -7.01 -24.04
CA THR A 77 -4.02 -6.76 -25.37
C THR A 77 -3.85 -7.93 -26.34
N THR A 78 -2.97 -8.90 -26.04
CA THR A 78 -2.78 -10.13 -26.83
C THR A 78 -3.46 -11.36 -26.24
N GLY A 79 -4.28 -11.19 -25.18
CA GLY A 79 -5.16 -12.24 -24.65
C GLY A 79 -4.53 -13.22 -23.67
N ILE A 80 -3.30 -12.97 -23.19
CA ILE A 80 -2.61 -13.85 -22.24
C ILE A 80 -2.03 -13.00 -21.10
N GLY A 81 -2.77 -12.82 -20.00
CA GLY A 81 -2.22 -12.10 -18.85
C GLY A 81 -3.08 -12.12 -17.59
N ASN A 82 -2.54 -12.69 -16.51
CA ASN A 82 -2.98 -12.39 -15.16
C ASN A 82 -2.65 -10.91 -14.88
N ARG A 83 -3.67 -10.04 -14.74
CA ARG A 83 -3.48 -8.60 -14.52
C ARG A 83 -2.55 -8.35 -13.32
N PHE A 84 -1.37 -7.77 -13.59
CA PHE A 84 -0.40 -7.39 -12.58
C PHE A 84 -0.95 -6.27 -11.67
N ILE A 85 -0.38 -6.10 -10.48
CA ILE A 85 -0.73 -4.99 -9.59
C ILE A 85 -0.56 -3.66 -10.35
N PRO A 86 -1.52 -2.71 -10.33
CA PRO A 86 -1.42 -1.48 -11.11
C PRO A 86 -0.26 -0.59 -10.64
N TYR A 87 0.38 0.14 -11.56
CA TYR A 87 1.57 0.96 -11.29
C TYR A 87 1.40 1.92 -10.12
N THR A 88 0.18 2.46 -9.93
CA THR A 88 -0.15 3.40 -8.85
C THR A 88 0.15 2.82 -7.47
N THR A 89 -0.01 1.50 -7.31
CA THR A 89 0.31 0.77 -6.09
C THR A 89 1.77 0.94 -5.68
N PHE A 90 2.67 0.79 -6.64
CA PHE A 90 4.11 0.91 -6.42
C PHE A 90 4.52 2.37 -6.23
N TYR A 91 3.88 3.32 -6.90
CA TYR A 91 4.10 4.74 -6.60
C TYR A 91 3.76 5.08 -5.14
N ARG A 92 2.65 4.55 -4.59
CA ARG A 92 2.28 4.73 -3.18
C ARG A 92 3.31 4.11 -2.24
N GLU A 93 3.83 2.94 -2.57
CA GLU A 93 4.88 2.29 -1.76
C GLU A 93 6.19 3.07 -1.80
N ILE A 94 6.60 3.57 -2.96
CA ILE A 94 7.77 4.43 -3.13
C ILE A 94 7.63 5.69 -2.26
N LEU A 95 6.47 6.37 -2.30
CA LEU A 95 6.19 7.53 -1.46
C LEU A 95 6.24 7.20 0.05
N SER A 96 5.72 6.04 0.44
CA SER A 96 5.77 5.57 1.83
C SER A 96 7.21 5.27 2.27
N THR A 97 7.99 4.66 1.40
CA THR A 97 9.40 4.30 1.62
C THR A 97 10.30 5.54 1.71
N ILE A 98 10.07 6.55 0.87
CA ILE A 98 10.73 7.87 0.97
C ILE A 98 10.61 8.45 2.37
N LYS A 99 9.38 8.48 2.93
CA LYS A 99 9.14 9.03 4.27
C LYS A 99 9.94 8.26 5.32
N GLN A 100 9.96 6.92 5.23
CA GLN A 100 10.70 6.07 6.16
C GLN A 100 12.22 6.32 6.07
N ILE A 101 12.77 6.41 4.85
CA ILE A 101 14.20 6.73 4.63
C ILE A 101 14.53 8.07 5.29
N MET A 102 13.75 9.12 5.02
CA MET A 102 14.01 10.46 5.56
C MET A 102 13.91 10.52 7.09
N MET A 103 12.99 9.77 7.69
CA MET A 103 12.88 9.63 9.15
C MET A 103 14.10 8.92 9.73
N LYS A 104 14.54 7.82 9.13
CA LYS A 104 15.73 7.06 9.58
C LYS A 104 17.00 7.87 9.45
N VAL A 105 17.21 8.56 8.33
CA VAL A 105 18.35 9.48 8.14
C VAL A 105 18.37 10.55 9.24
N SER A 106 17.21 11.16 9.53
CA SER A 106 17.07 12.17 10.60
C SER A 106 17.44 11.61 11.97
N HIS A 107 16.98 10.40 12.28
CA HIS A 107 17.20 9.76 13.58
C HIS A 107 18.66 9.33 13.78
N PHE A 108 19.21 8.63 12.79
CA PHE A 108 20.60 8.12 12.82
C PHE A 108 21.63 9.23 12.90
N HIS A 109 21.39 10.33 12.17
CA HIS A 109 22.36 11.41 12.03
C HIS A 109 21.92 12.70 12.72
N LYS A 110 21.05 12.59 13.74
CA LYS A 110 20.47 13.72 14.47
C LYS A 110 21.53 14.69 15.01
N LYS A 111 22.68 14.19 15.44
CA LYS A 111 23.79 15.00 15.96
C LYS A 111 24.44 15.79 14.82
N GLN A 112 24.85 15.11 13.75
CA GLN A 112 25.50 15.70 12.57
C GLN A 112 24.61 16.74 11.90
N LEU A 113 23.32 16.44 11.74
CA LEU A 113 22.33 17.36 11.16
C LEU A 113 22.18 18.68 11.96
N LYS A 114 22.54 18.68 13.24
CA LYS A 114 22.52 19.89 14.10
C LYS A 114 23.82 20.67 14.06
N ILE A 115 24.97 20.00 13.93
CA ILE A 115 26.29 20.63 14.08
C ILE A 115 26.95 20.95 12.74
N ASP A 116 26.70 20.16 11.70
CA ASP A 116 27.27 20.36 10.37
C ASP A 116 26.27 21.11 9.48
N LYS A 117 26.59 22.38 9.19
CA LYS A 117 25.75 23.25 8.36
C LYS A 117 25.61 22.73 6.92
N ARG A 118 26.66 22.15 6.33
CA ARG A 118 26.62 21.62 4.96
C ARG A 118 25.67 20.43 4.87
N ILE A 119 25.81 19.48 5.79
CA ILE A 119 24.94 18.29 5.87
C ILE A 119 23.49 18.71 6.15
N SER A 120 23.28 19.66 7.06
CA SER A 120 21.95 20.20 7.38
C SER A 120 21.29 20.85 6.17
N VAL A 121 22.02 21.66 5.40
CA VAL A 121 21.51 22.28 4.16
C VAL A 121 21.12 21.22 3.14
N LYS A 122 21.98 20.22 2.89
CA LYS A 122 21.65 19.11 1.97
C LYS A 122 20.38 18.38 2.40
N TYR A 123 20.26 18.00 3.67
CA TYR A 123 19.07 17.33 4.19
C TYR A 123 17.79 18.17 4.01
N ASN A 124 17.85 19.47 4.31
CA ASN A 124 16.72 20.38 4.13
C ASN A 124 16.34 20.55 2.66
N CYS A 125 17.32 20.61 1.74
CA CYS A 125 17.05 20.62 0.29
C CYS A 125 16.28 19.37 -0.15
N ILE A 126 16.65 18.18 0.35
CA ILE A 126 15.94 16.93 0.05
C ILE A 126 14.50 16.97 0.59
N GLN A 127 14.30 17.47 1.82
CA GLN A 127 12.96 17.62 2.38
C GLN A 127 12.08 18.58 1.55
N GLN A 128 12.65 19.70 1.10
CA GLN A 128 11.94 20.66 0.25
C GLN A 128 11.63 20.08 -1.13
N PHE A 129 12.56 19.30 -1.71
CA PHE A 129 12.38 18.63 -3.01
C PHE A 129 11.15 17.72 -3.05
N LEU A 130 10.78 17.12 -1.92
CA LEU A 130 9.66 16.17 -1.79
C LEU A 130 8.49 16.67 -0.94
N ALA A 131 8.45 17.96 -0.61
CA ALA A 131 7.44 18.49 0.30
C ALA A 131 6.01 18.29 -0.22
N ARG A 132 5.82 18.33 -1.55
CA ARG A 132 4.53 18.14 -2.20
C ARG A 132 4.11 16.67 -2.21
N GLU A 133 5.05 15.78 -2.54
CA GLU A 133 4.90 14.33 -2.62
C GLU A 133 4.57 13.73 -1.25
N LEU A 134 5.21 14.23 -0.19
CA LEU A 134 4.89 13.83 1.18
C LEU A 134 3.48 14.26 1.61
N LYS A 135 2.94 15.37 1.07
CA LYS A 135 1.53 15.72 1.26
C LYS A 135 0.61 14.72 0.57
N TRP A 136 0.94 14.28 -0.64
CA TRP A 136 0.19 13.23 -1.33
C TRP A 136 0.20 11.91 -0.59
N ARG A 137 1.36 11.50 -0.09
CA ARG A 137 1.49 10.31 0.76
C ARG A 137 0.56 10.38 1.98
N ASN A 138 0.50 11.53 2.65
CA ASN A 138 -0.40 11.70 3.79
C ASN A 138 -1.88 11.65 3.38
N LYS A 139 -2.25 12.18 2.19
CA LYS A 139 -3.61 12.00 1.65
C LYS A 139 -3.91 10.55 1.31
N SER A 140 -3.00 9.84 0.62
CA SER A 140 -3.14 8.41 0.31
C SER A 140 -3.34 7.56 1.57
N GLU A 141 -2.77 7.95 2.71
CA GLU A 141 -2.99 7.28 4.00
C GLU A 141 -4.30 7.72 4.67
N HIS A 142 -4.54 9.02 4.84
CA HIS A 142 -5.56 9.53 5.77
C HIS A 142 -6.81 10.14 5.13
N ASP A 143 -6.84 10.35 3.81
CA ASP A 143 -7.89 11.11 3.10
C ASP A 143 -8.27 10.42 1.76
N ILE A 144 -8.98 11.10 0.85
CA ILE A 144 -9.16 10.62 -0.52
C ILE A 144 -7.79 10.53 -1.20
N ASP A 145 -7.47 9.34 -1.70
CA ASP A 145 -6.16 9.06 -2.31
C ASP A 145 -6.06 9.84 -3.65
N PRO A 146 -5.01 10.66 -3.84
CA PRO A 146 -4.87 11.54 -5.01
C PRO A 146 -4.81 10.78 -6.33
N PHE A 147 -4.44 9.50 -6.34
CA PHE A 147 -4.48 8.69 -7.55
C PHE A 147 -5.90 8.41 -8.09
N TYR A 148 -6.96 8.74 -7.33
CA TYR A 148 -8.36 8.62 -7.80
C TYR A 148 -8.94 9.90 -8.41
N GLY A 149 -8.17 11.00 -8.51
CA GLY A 149 -8.64 12.25 -9.10
C GLY A 149 -7.55 13.12 -9.75
N ASP A 150 -6.35 13.10 -9.17
CA ASP A 150 -5.20 13.94 -9.58
C ASP A 150 -4.08 13.10 -10.22
N HIS A 151 -4.37 11.89 -10.74
CA HIS A 151 -3.33 10.95 -11.19
C HIS A 151 -2.34 11.55 -12.21
N GLU A 152 -2.81 12.33 -13.18
CA GLU A 152 -1.94 13.02 -14.16
C GLU A 152 -0.96 13.97 -13.48
N GLU A 153 -1.45 14.74 -12.50
CA GLU A 153 -0.63 15.68 -11.75
C GLU A 153 0.41 14.93 -10.91
N VAL A 154 0.02 13.79 -10.33
CA VAL A 154 0.96 12.93 -9.61
C VAL A 154 2.06 12.42 -10.53
N LEU A 155 1.72 11.88 -11.71
CA LEU A 155 2.70 11.38 -12.69
C LEU A 155 3.61 12.49 -13.23
N ARG A 156 3.05 13.68 -13.47
CA ARG A 156 3.80 14.84 -13.96
C ARG A 156 4.86 15.32 -12.97
N VAL A 157 4.52 15.32 -11.69
CA VAL A 157 5.33 15.92 -10.63
C VAL A 157 6.24 14.91 -9.96
N PHE A 158 5.83 13.65 -9.88
CA PHE A 158 6.57 12.56 -9.25
C PHE A 158 6.93 11.48 -10.28
N SER A 159 7.70 11.88 -11.29
CA SER A 159 8.18 11.01 -12.37
C SER A 159 9.25 10.01 -11.92
N ILE A 160 9.55 9.01 -12.76
CA ILE A 160 10.66 8.06 -12.53
C ILE A 160 11.97 8.81 -12.33
N GLU A 161 12.27 9.79 -13.18
CA GLU A 161 13.47 10.64 -13.05
C GLU A 161 13.56 11.31 -11.68
N LYS A 162 12.42 11.79 -11.15
CA LYS A 162 12.37 12.43 -9.84
C LYS A 162 12.62 11.43 -8.71
N MET A 163 12.09 10.21 -8.81
CA MET A 163 12.37 9.12 -7.87
C MET A 163 13.86 8.80 -7.82
N LEU A 164 14.50 8.63 -8.99
CA LEU A 164 15.93 8.35 -9.08
C LEU A 164 16.78 9.51 -8.53
N SER A 165 16.37 10.75 -8.80
CA SER A 165 17.06 11.94 -8.27
C SER A 165 17.01 12.00 -6.74
N PHE A 166 15.89 11.63 -6.13
CA PHE A 166 15.81 11.50 -4.67
C PHE A 166 16.83 10.47 -4.14
N ILE A 167 16.89 9.30 -4.76
CA ILE A 167 17.82 8.24 -4.35
C ILE A 167 19.26 8.75 -4.40
N GLU A 168 19.65 9.40 -5.50
CA GLU A 168 20.98 9.99 -5.66
C GLU A 168 21.30 11.06 -4.61
N MET A 169 20.37 11.98 -4.34
CA MET A 169 20.58 13.02 -3.35
C MET A 169 20.77 12.47 -1.94
N VAL A 170 20.02 11.43 -1.57
CA VAL A 170 20.19 10.79 -0.26
C VAL A 170 21.47 9.94 -0.23
N ILE A 171 21.87 9.31 -1.33
CA ILE A 171 23.18 8.63 -1.46
C ILE A 171 24.31 9.61 -1.20
N ASP A 172 24.31 10.77 -1.88
CA ASP A 172 25.31 11.83 -1.70
C ASP A 172 25.34 12.35 -0.25
N LEU A 173 24.17 12.55 0.36
CA LEU A 173 24.07 12.91 1.78
C LEU A 173 24.68 11.84 2.70
N LEU A 174 24.38 10.56 2.44
CA LEU A 174 24.89 9.45 3.25
C LEU A 174 26.40 9.25 3.07
N ASP A 175 26.95 9.55 1.90
CA ASP A 175 28.39 9.54 1.67
C ASP A 175 29.12 10.65 2.43
N ASP A 176 28.56 11.87 2.50
CA ASP A 176 29.09 12.93 3.38
C ASP A 176 28.99 12.51 4.87
N LEU A 177 27.92 11.83 5.26
CA LEU A 177 27.71 11.36 6.64
C LEU A 177 28.62 10.19 7.03
N ASN A 178 29.17 9.44 6.08
CA ASN A 178 30.06 8.31 6.35
C ASN A 178 31.36 8.71 7.05
N GLY A 179 31.77 9.98 6.97
CA GLY A 179 32.88 10.51 7.76
C GLY A 179 32.61 10.53 9.27
N HIS A 180 31.37 10.26 9.72
CA HIS A 180 30.91 10.46 11.09
C HIS A 180 30.27 9.21 11.72
N ARG A 181 30.76 8.01 11.37
CA ARG A 181 30.18 6.70 11.78
C ARG A 181 30.07 6.46 13.28
N GLU A 182 30.88 7.12 14.10
CA GLU A 182 30.97 6.85 15.55
C GLU A 182 29.80 7.42 16.38
N ASP A 183 28.93 8.22 15.78
CA ASP A 183 27.88 9.01 16.46
C ASP A 183 26.45 8.64 15.99
N VAL A 184 26.20 7.36 15.66
CA VAL A 184 24.89 6.93 15.16
C VAL A 184 24.00 6.46 16.30
N ASN A 185 22.78 7.01 16.40
CA ASN A 185 21.78 6.51 17.34
C ASN A 185 21.26 5.15 16.85
N PRO A 186 21.30 4.06 17.64
CA PRO A 186 20.72 2.80 17.22
C PRO A 186 19.20 2.93 17.02
N LEU A 187 18.66 2.11 16.12
CA LEU A 187 17.22 1.93 16.01
C LEU A 187 16.79 0.71 16.82
N GLU A 188 15.70 0.85 17.57
CA GLU A 188 15.09 -0.31 18.22
C GLU A 188 14.39 -1.17 17.16
N ILE A 189 14.69 -2.47 17.16
CA ILE A 189 14.02 -3.46 16.32
C ILE A 189 12.72 -3.86 17.02
N TYR A 190 11.60 -3.65 16.35
CA TYR A 190 10.30 -4.15 16.75
C TYR A 190 10.05 -5.50 16.09
N ALA A 191 10.01 -6.55 16.91
CA ALA A 191 9.56 -7.87 16.50
C ALA A 191 8.09 -8.03 16.90
N PRO A 192 7.14 -8.07 15.94
CA PRO A 192 5.75 -8.36 16.28
C PRO A 192 5.67 -9.76 16.88
N VAL A 193 5.23 -9.86 18.14
CA VAL A 193 4.94 -11.15 18.78
C VAL A 193 3.52 -11.53 18.37
N TYR A 194 3.40 -12.50 17.46
CA TYR A 194 2.12 -12.99 16.99
C TYR A 194 2.16 -14.50 16.82
N ASN A 195 1.05 -15.19 17.10
CA ASN A 195 0.98 -16.63 16.91
C ASN A 195 1.03 -16.97 15.42
N GLU A 196 2.10 -17.61 14.98
CA GLU A 196 2.30 -17.95 13.58
C GLU A 196 1.40 -19.11 13.16
N LEU A 197 0.69 -18.92 12.05
CA LEU A 197 -0.04 -19.99 11.39
C LEU A 197 0.84 -20.61 10.31
N SER A 198 0.75 -21.93 10.15
CA SER A 198 1.42 -22.62 9.04
C SER A 198 0.94 -22.09 7.68
N LEU A 199 1.77 -22.24 6.65
CA LEU A 199 1.40 -21.91 5.27
C LEU A 199 0.08 -22.60 4.84
N LEU A 200 -0.10 -23.87 5.21
CA LEU A 200 -1.32 -24.62 4.91
C LEU A 200 -2.55 -24.00 5.55
N GLN A 201 -2.47 -23.66 6.85
CA GLN A 201 -3.59 -23.01 7.57
C GLN A 201 -3.94 -21.65 6.95
N ARG A 202 -2.94 -20.84 6.61
CA ARG A 202 -3.17 -19.53 5.96
C ARG A 202 -3.84 -19.69 4.60
N LYS A 203 -3.38 -20.63 3.77
CA LYS A 203 -4.03 -20.96 2.49
C LYS A 203 -5.47 -21.45 2.67
N GLN A 204 -5.72 -22.29 3.68
CA GLN A 204 -7.07 -22.79 3.99
C GLN A 204 -8.02 -21.67 4.41
N LEU A 205 -7.56 -20.73 5.25
CA LEU A 205 -8.36 -19.55 5.63
C LEU A 205 -8.72 -18.70 4.42
N LEU A 206 -7.75 -18.41 3.55
CA LEU A 206 -7.99 -17.64 2.33
C LEU A 206 -8.95 -18.36 1.37
N HIS A 207 -8.85 -19.69 1.26
CA HIS A 207 -9.76 -20.49 0.44
C HIS A 207 -11.18 -20.54 1.02
N GLY A 208 -11.30 -20.62 2.35
CA GLY A 208 -12.58 -20.62 3.05
C GLY A 208 -13.39 -19.33 2.82
N ASN A 209 -12.73 -18.22 2.49
CA ASN A 209 -13.37 -16.92 2.26
C ASN A 209 -13.55 -16.58 0.76
N LYS A 210 -13.47 -17.59 -0.12
CA LYS A 210 -13.51 -17.41 -1.58
C LYS A 210 -14.85 -16.84 -2.08
N GLU A 211 -15.97 -17.30 -1.56
CA GLU A 211 -17.31 -16.88 -2.01
C GLU A 211 -17.59 -15.40 -1.69
N SER A 212 -17.28 -14.97 -0.46
CA SER A 212 -17.36 -13.56 -0.05
C SER A 212 -16.46 -12.68 -0.92
N ALA A 213 -15.23 -13.13 -1.20
CA ALA A 213 -14.35 -12.41 -2.11
C ALA A 213 -14.96 -12.28 -3.53
N ILE A 214 -15.52 -13.37 -4.11
CA ILE A 214 -16.21 -13.34 -5.41
C ILE A 214 -17.36 -12.34 -5.40
N ARG A 215 -18.17 -12.33 -4.33
CA ARG A 215 -19.28 -11.41 -4.19
C ARG A 215 -18.81 -9.96 -4.11
N ILE A 216 -17.78 -9.66 -3.32
CA ILE A 216 -17.16 -8.32 -3.25
C ILE A 216 -16.64 -7.89 -4.62
N PHE A 217 -15.96 -8.78 -5.37
CA PHE A 217 -15.50 -8.48 -6.72
C PHE A 217 -16.66 -8.20 -7.69
N SER A 218 -17.76 -8.93 -7.56
CA SER A 218 -18.96 -8.73 -8.39
C SER A 218 -19.59 -7.37 -8.10
N LEU A 219 -19.82 -7.06 -6.82
CA LEU A 219 -20.36 -5.77 -6.37
C LEU A 219 -19.46 -4.60 -6.78
N THR A 220 -18.14 -4.76 -6.64
CA THR A 220 -17.17 -3.74 -7.05
C THR A 220 -17.18 -3.52 -8.57
N THR A 221 -17.30 -4.59 -9.34
CA THR A 221 -17.38 -4.51 -10.81
C THR A 221 -18.66 -3.77 -11.22
N GLU A 222 -19.79 -4.08 -10.59
CA GLU A 222 -21.04 -3.36 -10.82
C GLU A 222 -20.93 -1.88 -10.43
N LEU A 223 -20.31 -1.55 -9.28
CA LEU A 223 -20.04 -0.15 -8.91
C LEU A 223 -19.22 0.58 -9.96
N SER A 224 -18.22 -0.09 -10.56
CA SER A 224 -17.41 0.52 -11.62
C SER A 224 -18.26 0.89 -12.84
N TYR A 225 -19.28 0.09 -13.17
CA TYR A 225 -20.23 0.40 -14.23
C TYR A 225 -21.12 1.59 -13.83
N LYS A 226 -21.61 1.61 -12.60
CA LYS A 226 -22.43 2.73 -12.10
C LYS A 226 -21.68 4.05 -12.12
N VAL A 227 -20.42 4.09 -11.71
CA VAL A 227 -19.61 5.33 -11.75
C VAL A 227 -19.41 5.87 -13.18
N MET A 228 -19.54 5.02 -14.21
CA MET A 228 -19.56 5.52 -15.59
C MET A 228 -20.87 6.22 -15.94
N GLU A 229 -21.98 5.82 -15.34
CA GLU A 229 -23.33 6.33 -15.59
C GLU A 229 -23.68 7.53 -14.70
N ILE A 230 -23.24 7.52 -13.45
CA ILE A 230 -23.56 8.53 -12.44
C ILE A 230 -22.30 9.26 -11.95
N ARG A 231 -22.44 10.56 -11.66
CA ARG A 231 -21.39 11.31 -10.95
C ARG A 231 -21.35 10.81 -9.50
N PRO A 232 -20.19 10.39 -8.98
CA PRO A 232 -20.11 9.90 -7.61
C PRO A 232 -20.36 11.04 -6.62
N ASP A 233 -21.20 10.76 -5.61
CA ASP A 233 -21.36 11.59 -4.43
C ASP A 233 -20.24 11.31 -3.41
N GLU A 234 -20.24 12.01 -2.28
CA GLU A 234 -19.20 11.88 -1.25
C GLU A 234 -19.18 10.47 -0.64
N GLU A 235 -20.35 9.91 -0.34
CA GLU A 235 -20.50 8.54 0.19
C GLU A 235 -19.90 7.50 -0.78
N LEU A 236 -20.25 7.58 -2.07
CA LEU A 236 -19.71 6.69 -3.09
C LEU A 236 -18.19 6.89 -3.27
N THR A 237 -17.70 8.13 -3.20
CA THR A 237 -16.26 8.42 -3.33
C THR A 237 -15.46 7.80 -2.18
N ILE A 238 -15.95 7.91 -0.95
CA ILE A 238 -15.32 7.29 0.23
C ILE A 238 -15.38 5.76 0.13
N LEU A 239 -16.53 5.21 -0.28
CA LEU A 239 -16.70 3.76 -0.48
C LEU A 239 -15.73 3.21 -1.54
N LEU A 240 -15.60 3.88 -2.69
CA LEU A 240 -14.66 3.47 -3.74
C LEU A 240 -13.21 3.46 -3.24
N ASN A 241 -12.82 4.47 -2.46
CA ASN A 241 -11.48 4.54 -1.87
C ASN A 241 -11.23 3.35 -0.92
N LEU A 242 -12.21 3.00 -0.08
CA LEU A 242 -12.14 1.84 0.81
C LEU A 242 -12.05 0.51 0.04
N VAL A 243 -12.91 0.32 -0.95
CA VAL A 243 -12.92 -0.86 -1.83
C VAL A 243 -11.57 -1.03 -2.52
N MET A 244 -10.98 0.04 -3.01
CA MET A 244 -9.69 -0.05 -3.68
C MET A 244 -8.56 -0.47 -2.75
N LYS A 245 -8.56 -0.02 -1.49
CA LYS A 245 -7.58 -0.49 -0.49
C LYS A 245 -7.76 -1.97 -0.18
N TYR A 246 -9.00 -2.44 -0.05
CA TYR A 246 -9.28 -3.87 0.06
C TYR A 246 -8.72 -4.67 -1.12
N LEU A 247 -8.93 -4.20 -2.34
CA LEU A 247 -8.39 -4.85 -3.55
C LEU A 247 -6.86 -4.85 -3.60
N GLU A 248 -6.19 -3.82 -3.08
CA GLU A 248 -4.74 -3.77 -2.97
C GLU A 248 -4.22 -4.84 -1.99
N VAL A 249 -4.84 -5.00 -0.82
CA VAL A 249 -4.50 -6.08 0.14
C VAL A 249 -4.73 -7.45 -0.48
N SER A 250 -5.89 -7.68 -1.10
CA SER A 250 -6.24 -8.94 -1.76
C SER A 250 -5.22 -9.33 -2.83
N ARG A 251 -4.78 -8.36 -3.66
CA ARG A 251 -3.73 -8.62 -4.67
C ARG A 251 -2.39 -8.94 -4.02
N CYS A 252 -1.97 -8.22 -2.98
CA CYS A 252 -0.72 -8.53 -2.29
C CYS A 252 -0.72 -9.96 -1.74
N LEU A 253 -1.83 -10.42 -1.17
CA LEU A 253 -2.00 -11.81 -0.73
C LEU A 253 -1.91 -12.78 -1.89
N LYS A 254 -2.59 -12.51 -3.02
CA LYS A 254 -2.46 -13.33 -4.24
C LYS A 254 -0.99 -13.52 -4.61
N TYR A 255 -0.20 -12.45 -4.68
CA TYR A 255 1.23 -12.54 -5.05
C TYR A 255 2.10 -13.19 -3.97
N THR A 256 1.76 -13.00 -2.69
CA THR A 256 2.44 -13.66 -1.57
C THR A 256 2.28 -15.18 -1.65
N TYR A 257 1.12 -15.67 -2.11
CA TYR A 257 0.76 -17.10 -2.10
C TYR A 257 0.72 -17.79 -3.47
N SER A 258 0.80 -17.07 -4.60
CA SER A 258 0.77 -17.63 -5.96
C SER A 258 2.05 -18.34 -6.40
N MET A 259 2.94 -18.69 -5.46
CA MET A 259 4.30 -19.18 -5.68
C MET A 259 4.40 -20.63 -6.21
N ASP A 260 3.35 -21.17 -6.83
CA ASP A 260 3.43 -22.45 -7.57
C ASP A 260 3.94 -22.30 -9.03
N ASN A 261 4.31 -21.09 -9.47
CA ASN A 261 4.88 -20.85 -10.79
C ASN A 261 6.42 -20.92 -10.80
N GLY A 262 7.01 -22.11 -10.63
CA GLY A 262 8.30 -22.51 -11.22
C GLY A 262 9.60 -21.71 -10.93
N LEU A 263 9.58 -20.56 -10.26
CA LEU A 263 10.75 -19.72 -9.99
C LEU A 263 11.37 -20.07 -8.63
N ARG A 264 11.84 -21.31 -8.48
CA ARG A 264 12.61 -21.72 -7.30
C ARG A 264 14.02 -21.13 -7.40
N GLY A 265 14.20 -19.97 -6.76
CA GLY A 265 15.49 -19.31 -6.58
C GLY A 265 15.43 -17.90 -5.98
N SER A 266 14.27 -17.21 -6.08
CA SER A 266 14.05 -15.83 -5.60
C SER A 266 12.91 -15.68 -4.58
N GLY A 267 12.24 -16.78 -4.22
CA GLY A 267 10.94 -16.77 -3.53
C GLY A 267 10.86 -16.04 -2.19
N GLU A 268 11.90 -16.11 -1.36
CA GLU A 268 11.91 -15.42 -0.05
C GLU A 268 11.90 -13.89 -0.19
N LYS A 269 12.57 -13.35 -1.22
CA LYS A 269 12.63 -11.90 -1.43
C LYS A 269 11.28 -11.34 -1.86
N GLU A 270 10.63 -12.02 -2.80
CA GLU A 270 9.31 -11.61 -3.29
C GLU A 270 8.23 -11.79 -2.21
N TYR A 271 8.31 -12.87 -1.43
CA TYR A 271 7.43 -13.08 -0.27
C TYR A 271 7.53 -11.94 0.75
N ALA A 272 8.74 -11.61 1.21
CA ALA A 272 8.95 -10.53 2.17
C ALA A 272 8.56 -9.15 1.60
N TYR A 273 8.78 -8.93 0.30
CA TYR A 273 8.37 -7.70 -0.39
C TYR A 273 6.85 -7.52 -0.38
N PHE A 274 6.09 -8.53 -0.82
CA PHE A 274 4.63 -8.44 -0.87
C PHE A 274 3.98 -8.51 0.52
N ALA A 275 4.63 -9.16 1.50
CA ALA A 275 4.20 -9.11 2.90
C ALA A 275 4.33 -7.69 3.48
N ARG A 276 5.47 -7.01 3.26
CA ARG A 276 5.64 -5.59 3.65
C ARG A 276 4.57 -4.71 3.00
N LEU A 277 4.36 -4.87 1.71
CA LEU A 277 3.36 -4.12 0.95
C LEU A 277 1.92 -4.39 1.45
N GLY A 278 1.60 -5.65 1.74
CA GLY A 278 0.31 -6.07 2.28
C GLY A 278 0.04 -5.51 3.67
N LEU A 279 1.05 -5.48 4.56
CA LEU A 279 0.93 -4.80 5.86
C LEU A 279 0.67 -3.31 5.65
N THR A 280 1.35 -2.71 4.66
CA THR A 280 1.17 -1.30 4.34
C THR A 280 -0.27 -0.98 3.96
N PHE A 281 -0.85 -1.74 3.03
CA PHE A 281 -2.23 -1.51 2.62
C PHE A 281 -3.24 -1.91 3.68
N SER A 282 -2.90 -2.84 4.57
CA SER A 282 -3.76 -3.19 5.70
C SER A 282 -3.98 -2.00 6.63
N TYR A 283 -2.93 -1.25 7.00
CA TYR A 283 -3.12 -0.05 7.83
C TYR A 283 -3.88 1.06 7.09
N GLN A 284 -3.65 1.22 5.77
CA GLN A 284 -4.35 2.22 4.96
C GLN A 284 -5.84 1.88 4.80
N PHE A 285 -6.18 0.60 4.65
CA PHE A 285 -7.57 0.14 4.62
C PHE A 285 -8.32 0.60 5.88
N TYR A 286 -7.76 0.36 7.06
CA TYR A 286 -8.41 0.78 8.31
C TYR A 286 -8.54 2.30 8.42
N ASP A 287 -7.58 3.08 7.94
CA ASP A 287 -7.76 4.54 7.88
C ASP A 287 -8.89 4.98 6.95
N LYS A 288 -9.07 4.30 5.80
CA LYS A 288 -10.22 4.57 4.93
C LYS A 288 -11.52 4.15 5.59
N LEU A 289 -11.48 3.06 6.35
CA LEU A 289 -12.63 2.61 7.14
C LEU A 289 -12.96 3.64 8.23
N GLY A 290 -11.94 4.24 8.86
CA GLY A 290 -12.12 5.35 9.81
C GLY A 290 -12.80 6.56 9.17
N LEU A 291 -12.40 6.93 7.96
CA LEU A 291 -13.06 7.98 7.18
C LEU A 291 -14.52 7.61 6.81
N PHE A 292 -14.76 6.36 6.42
CA PHE A 292 -16.09 5.84 6.13
C PHE A 292 -17.01 5.89 7.36
N VAL A 293 -16.55 5.39 8.51
CA VAL A 293 -17.27 5.46 9.79
C VAL A 293 -17.56 6.92 10.15
N LYS A 294 -16.55 7.79 10.05
CA LYS A 294 -16.72 9.22 10.33
C LYS A 294 -17.85 9.84 9.50
N HIS A 295 -17.86 9.57 8.20
CA HIS A 295 -18.88 10.11 7.29
C HIS A 295 -20.25 9.48 7.52
N ARG A 296 -20.35 8.15 7.55
CA ARG A 296 -21.60 7.40 7.72
C ARG A 296 -22.34 7.78 9.00
N TYR A 297 -21.61 7.95 10.09
CA TYR A 297 -22.18 8.24 11.41
C TYR A 297 -22.05 9.71 11.84
N SER A 298 -21.67 10.60 10.92
CA SER A 298 -21.57 12.06 11.15
C SER A 298 -20.71 12.43 12.38
N ILE A 299 -19.54 11.80 12.52
CA ILE A 299 -18.67 11.96 13.68
C ILE A 299 -17.83 13.25 13.56
N ALA A 300 -17.99 14.16 14.52
CA ALA A 300 -17.28 15.44 14.55
C ALA A 300 -15.85 15.32 15.10
N THR A 301 -14.95 14.66 14.36
CA THR A 301 -13.54 14.47 14.73
C THR A 301 -12.59 15.12 13.72
N LYS A 302 -11.43 15.58 14.21
CA LYS A 302 -10.33 16.05 13.34
C LYS A 302 -9.43 14.92 12.84
N THR A 303 -9.57 13.73 13.40
CA THR A 303 -8.75 12.54 13.10
C THR A 303 -9.49 11.60 12.14
N THR A 304 -8.75 10.93 11.26
CA THR A 304 -9.28 9.87 10.39
C THR A 304 -8.83 8.48 10.84
N TYR A 305 -8.11 8.37 11.98
CA TYR A 305 -7.73 7.09 12.54
C TYR A 305 -8.97 6.26 12.90
N PHE A 306 -8.98 5.00 12.47
CA PHE A 306 -10.07 4.05 12.69
C PHE A 306 -10.50 3.98 14.16
N LYS A 307 -9.55 3.66 15.04
CA LYS A 307 -9.75 3.54 16.48
C LYS A 307 -10.51 4.71 17.10
N ASP A 308 -10.12 5.93 16.77
CA ASP A 308 -10.75 7.13 17.32
C ASP A 308 -12.16 7.31 16.78
N ASN A 309 -12.37 7.08 15.48
CA ASN A 309 -13.69 7.24 14.86
C ASN A 309 -14.69 6.19 15.34
N VAL A 310 -14.27 4.93 15.52
CA VAL A 310 -15.12 3.86 16.08
C VAL A 310 -15.50 4.16 17.53
N ARG A 311 -14.53 4.52 18.38
CA ARG A 311 -14.81 4.86 19.78
C ARG A 311 -15.77 6.04 19.93
N ASN A 312 -15.62 7.05 19.08
CA ASN A 312 -16.51 8.19 19.08
C ASN A 312 -17.91 7.83 18.55
N ALA A 313 -18.00 7.00 17.50
CA ALA A 313 -19.28 6.47 17.02
C ALA A 313 -19.99 5.63 18.09
N LYS A 314 -19.28 4.71 18.76
CA LYS A 314 -19.77 3.90 19.88
C LYS A 314 -20.35 4.74 21.03
N ARG A 315 -19.75 5.91 21.31
CA ARG A 315 -20.22 6.84 22.34
C ARG A 315 -21.39 7.71 21.88
N ALA A 316 -21.40 8.12 20.61
CA ALA A 316 -22.40 9.03 20.06
C ALA A 316 -23.72 8.31 19.72
N ILE A 317 -23.66 7.02 19.41
CA ILE A 317 -24.80 6.22 18.97
C ILE A 317 -25.25 5.31 20.11
N ASN A 318 -26.51 5.44 20.52
CA ASN A 318 -27.12 4.57 21.52
C ASN A 318 -27.02 3.10 21.09
N SER A 319 -26.81 2.17 22.02
CA SER A 319 -26.63 0.74 21.72
C SER A 319 -27.76 0.14 20.87
N SER A 320 -29.01 0.58 21.06
CA SER A 320 -30.17 0.13 20.29
C SER A 320 -30.22 0.66 18.84
N GLN A 321 -29.33 1.57 18.47
CA GLN A 321 -29.25 2.21 17.15
C GLN A 321 -27.97 1.84 16.39
N GLN A 322 -27.13 0.98 16.98
CA GLN A 322 -25.91 0.50 16.33
C GLN A 322 -26.29 -0.52 15.27
N ASP A 323 -25.96 -0.23 14.01
CA ASP A 323 -26.15 -1.16 12.89
C ASP A 323 -25.05 -2.22 12.86
N GLU A 324 -25.25 -3.27 12.07
CA GLU A 324 -24.32 -4.39 11.96
C GLU A 324 -22.90 -3.93 11.55
N ILE A 325 -22.80 -2.92 10.68
CA ILE A 325 -21.53 -2.34 10.26
C ILE A 325 -20.77 -1.71 11.43
N LEU A 326 -21.47 -0.92 12.27
CA LEU A 326 -20.84 -0.30 13.44
C LEU A 326 -20.42 -1.37 14.46
N MET A 327 -21.26 -2.39 14.67
CA MET A 327 -20.94 -3.50 15.56
C MET A 327 -19.67 -4.24 15.12
N SER A 328 -19.57 -4.61 13.84
CA SER A 328 -18.35 -5.23 13.30
C SER A 328 -17.13 -4.32 13.42
N CYS A 329 -17.28 -3.02 13.23
CA CYS A 329 -16.18 -2.07 13.43
C CYS A 329 -15.72 -2.00 14.89
N ILE A 330 -16.64 -2.09 15.86
CA ILE A 330 -16.32 -2.13 17.30
C ILE A 330 -15.55 -3.42 17.62
N GLU A 331 -16.03 -4.57 17.15
CA GLU A 331 -15.38 -5.87 17.35
C GLU A 331 -13.96 -5.88 16.77
N ILE A 332 -13.76 -5.31 15.58
CA ILE A 332 -12.42 -5.20 14.99
C ILE A 332 -11.53 -4.25 15.78
N GLU A 333 -12.03 -3.12 16.31
CA GLU A 333 -11.21 -2.23 17.15
C GLU A 333 -10.73 -2.91 18.44
N GLU A 334 -11.54 -3.84 18.96
CA GLU A 334 -11.27 -4.59 20.18
C GLU A 334 -10.46 -5.88 19.94
N SER A 335 -10.16 -6.24 18.68
CA SER A 335 -9.43 -7.48 18.35
C SER A 335 -7.91 -7.38 18.57
N ASP A 336 -7.31 -8.52 18.91
CA ASP A 336 -5.86 -8.65 19.09
C ASP A 336 -5.11 -8.37 17.78
N GLU A 337 -5.63 -8.87 16.65
CA GLU A 337 -5.09 -8.63 15.31
C GLU A 337 -4.95 -7.13 15.03
N TYR A 338 -6.03 -6.36 15.23
CA TYR A 338 -6.00 -4.92 15.00
C TYR A 338 -5.09 -4.20 16.01
N GLY A 339 -5.08 -4.66 17.27
CA GLY A 339 -4.14 -4.17 18.29
C GLY A 339 -2.69 -4.26 17.84
N VAL A 340 -2.28 -5.43 17.34
CA VAL A 340 -0.92 -5.68 16.84
C VAL A 340 -0.61 -4.87 15.58
N LEU A 341 -1.56 -4.75 14.65
CA LEU A 341 -1.42 -3.88 13.47
C LEU A 341 -1.22 -2.43 13.87
N ASN A 342 -2.01 -1.93 14.81
CA ASN A 342 -1.91 -0.56 15.30
C ASN A 342 -0.57 -0.33 15.99
N ASP A 343 -0.07 -1.28 16.78
CA ASP A 343 1.24 -1.18 17.42
C ASP A 343 2.40 -1.18 16.42
N LEU A 344 2.33 -2.05 15.39
CA LEU A 344 3.27 -2.04 14.26
C LEU A 344 3.30 -0.67 13.57
N ARG A 345 2.11 -0.12 13.28
CA ARG A 345 2.00 1.20 12.67
C ARG A 345 2.59 2.30 13.56
N GLN A 346 2.27 2.30 14.86
CA GLN A 346 2.80 3.27 15.81
C GLN A 346 4.33 3.16 15.92
N ALA A 347 4.86 1.94 15.90
CA ALA A 347 6.28 1.66 15.89
C ALA A 347 6.98 2.30 14.67
N ILE A 348 6.43 2.07 13.47
CA ILE A 348 6.98 2.57 12.20
C ILE A 348 6.81 4.09 12.05
N CYS A 349 5.62 4.62 12.37
CA CYS A 349 5.25 6.00 12.03
C CYS A 349 5.58 7.03 13.12
N HIS A 350 5.65 6.61 14.40
CA HIS A 350 5.72 7.55 15.53
C HIS A 350 6.85 7.28 16.52
N LYS A 351 7.22 6.01 16.73
CA LYS A 351 8.25 5.64 17.73
C LYS A 351 9.65 5.44 17.14
N ASN A 352 9.84 5.73 15.84
CA ASN A 352 11.11 5.51 15.11
C ASN A 352 11.68 4.10 15.32
N LYS A 353 10.84 3.06 15.31
CA LYS A 353 11.26 1.66 15.38
C LYS A 353 11.33 1.04 14.00
N TRP A 354 12.05 -0.06 13.87
CA TRP A 354 12.17 -0.80 12.62
C TRP A 354 11.60 -2.20 12.74
N VAL A 355 10.88 -2.62 11.72
CA VAL A 355 10.38 -3.98 11.59
C VAL A 355 11.29 -4.72 10.63
N ASP A 356 11.89 -5.81 11.09
CA ASP A 356 12.57 -6.73 10.19
C ASP A 356 11.54 -7.56 9.44
N TYR A 357 11.10 -7.04 8.29
CA TYR A 357 10.11 -7.72 7.46
C TYR A 357 10.61 -9.07 6.93
N LYS A 358 11.92 -9.30 6.84
CA LYS A 358 12.44 -10.59 6.39
C LYS A 358 12.36 -11.60 7.52
N ALA A 359 12.88 -11.25 8.70
CA ALA A 359 12.87 -12.12 9.87
C ALA A 359 11.46 -12.34 10.44
N SER A 360 10.57 -11.34 10.31
CA SER A 360 9.19 -11.39 10.80
C SER A 360 8.18 -11.73 9.71
N SER A 361 8.64 -12.19 8.54
CA SER A 361 7.79 -12.37 7.35
C SER A 361 6.62 -13.32 7.61
N GLU A 362 6.83 -14.39 8.38
CA GLU A 362 5.83 -15.39 8.76
C GLU A 362 4.76 -14.83 9.71
N SER A 363 5.19 -14.18 10.80
CA SER A 363 4.32 -13.48 11.75
C SER A 363 3.50 -12.37 11.06
N VAL A 364 4.14 -11.53 10.25
CA VAL A 364 3.49 -10.45 9.49
C VAL A 364 2.47 -11.02 8.50
N SER A 365 2.84 -12.07 7.77
CA SER A 365 1.95 -12.72 6.82
C SER A 365 0.73 -13.35 7.49
N THR A 366 0.91 -13.97 8.66
CA THR A 366 -0.20 -14.49 9.48
C THR A 366 -1.17 -13.38 9.88
N LEU A 367 -0.62 -12.28 10.41
CA LEU A 367 -1.41 -11.11 10.79
C LEU A 367 -2.22 -10.57 9.60
N ILE A 368 -1.59 -10.39 8.44
CA ILE A 368 -2.28 -9.87 7.23
C ILE A 368 -3.42 -10.81 6.82
N VAL A 369 -3.24 -12.13 6.86
CA VAL A 369 -4.29 -13.09 6.50
C VAL A 369 -5.49 -12.95 7.42
N LEU A 370 -5.29 -12.94 8.74
CA LEU A 370 -6.39 -12.84 9.70
C LEU A 370 -7.11 -11.49 9.59
N LEU A 371 -6.35 -10.40 9.45
CA LEU A 371 -6.93 -9.09 9.16
C LEU A 371 -7.74 -9.12 7.86
N PHE A 372 -7.23 -9.74 6.80
CA PHE A 372 -7.92 -9.81 5.52
C PHE A 372 -9.25 -10.58 5.59
N ILE A 373 -9.36 -11.61 6.41
CA ILE A 373 -10.64 -12.29 6.69
C ILE A 373 -11.64 -11.28 7.27
N THR A 374 -11.27 -10.57 8.34
CA THR A 374 -12.15 -9.55 8.94
C THR A 374 -12.49 -8.40 7.99
N MET A 375 -11.53 -7.99 7.14
CA MET A 375 -11.77 -7.00 6.09
C MET A 375 -12.77 -7.51 5.05
N THR A 376 -12.68 -8.78 4.66
CA THR A 376 -13.56 -9.40 3.66
C THR A 376 -15.00 -9.37 4.16
N ASP A 377 -15.23 -9.87 5.36
CA ASP A 377 -16.57 -9.96 5.95
C ASP A 377 -17.21 -8.57 6.08
N LEU A 378 -16.45 -7.59 6.61
CA LEU A 378 -16.91 -6.21 6.73
C LEU A 378 -17.15 -5.54 5.36
N MET A 379 -16.29 -5.78 4.38
CA MET A 379 -16.44 -5.19 3.05
C MET A 379 -17.65 -5.75 2.33
N GLU A 380 -17.92 -7.05 2.45
CA GLU A 380 -19.14 -7.67 1.93
C GLU A 380 -20.37 -6.99 2.54
N LEU A 381 -20.40 -6.84 3.87
CA LEU A 381 -21.49 -6.20 4.59
C LEU A 381 -21.72 -4.74 4.14
N ILE A 382 -20.64 -3.94 4.09
CA ILE A 382 -20.70 -2.53 3.65
C ILE A 382 -21.26 -2.42 2.23
N LEU A 383 -20.77 -3.25 1.30
CA LEU A 383 -21.19 -3.20 -0.10
C LEU A 383 -22.64 -3.66 -0.27
N CYS A 384 -23.06 -4.73 0.41
CA CYS A 384 -24.45 -5.19 0.36
C CYS A 384 -25.41 -4.13 0.89
N SER A 385 -25.10 -3.56 2.06
CA SER A 385 -25.90 -2.46 2.65
C SER A 385 -25.99 -1.26 1.71
N TYR A 386 -24.90 -0.90 1.02
CA TYR A 386 -24.91 0.20 0.05
C TYR A 386 -25.79 -0.10 -1.17
N PHE A 387 -25.71 -1.31 -1.73
CA PHE A 387 -26.53 -1.73 -2.87
C PHE A 387 -28.02 -1.75 -2.53
N GLU A 388 -28.38 -2.29 -1.38
CA GLU A 388 -29.75 -2.32 -0.87
C GLU A 388 -30.30 -0.90 -0.71
N LYS A 389 -29.56 -0.02 -0.02
CA LYS A 389 -29.93 1.40 0.17
C LYS A 389 -30.18 2.13 -1.16
N ARG A 390 -29.42 1.79 -2.21
CA ARG A 390 -29.51 2.43 -3.54
C ARG A 390 -30.40 1.68 -4.52
N ASN A 391 -31.00 0.55 -4.13
CA ASN A 391 -31.74 -0.36 -5.01
C ASN A 391 -30.95 -0.79 -6.26
N PHE A 392 -29.64 -0.97 -6.12
CA PHE A 392 -28.79 -1.44 -7.20
C PHE A 392 -28.88 -2.97 -7.33
N GLN A 393 -28.94 -3.44 -8.58
CA GLN A 393 -28.95 -4.86 -8.91
C GLN A 393 -27.61 -5.26 -9.51
N LEU A 394 -27.13 -6.44 -9.16
CA LEU A 394 -25.95 -7.06 -9.78
C LEU A 394 -26.28 -7.50 -11.20
N SER A 395 -25.52 -7.03 -12.19
CA SER A 395 -25.66 -7.54 -13.55
C SER A 395 -25.01 -8.93 -13.71
N LEU A 396 -25.54 -9.71 -14.65
CA LEU A 396 -24.93 -10.98 -15.05
C LEU A 396 -23.47 -10.77 -15.51
N LYS A 397 -23.23 -9.69 -16.25
CA LYS A 397 -21.90 -9.31 -16.74
C LYS A 397 -20.90 -9.11 -15.59
N ALA A 398 -21.28 -8.38 -14.54
CA ALA A 398 -20.41 -8.16 -13.38
C ALA A 398 -20.08 -9.48 -12.66
N THR A 399 -21.05 -10.39 -12.59
CA THR A 399 -20.89 -11.72 -12.00
C THR A 399 -19.92 -12.58 -12.82
N GLU A 400 -20.12 -12.65 -14.14
CA GLU A 400 -19.24 -13.40 -15.05
C GLU A 400 -17.79 -12.86 -15.04
N GLU A 401 -17.62 -11.54 -15.06
CA GLU A 401 -16.28 -10.92 -14.96
C GLU A 401 -15.59 -11.26 -13.63
N ALA A 402 -16.33 -11.26 -12.51
CA ALA A 402 -15.78 -11.62 -11.21
C ALA A 402 -15.34 -13.10 -11.18
N TYR A 403 -16.18 -14.02 -11.65
CA TYR A 403 -15.86 -15.46 -11.73
C TYR A 403 -14.64 -15.75 -12.60
N ASN A 404 -14.50 -15.08 -13.75
CA ASN A 404 -13.34 -15.25 -14.62
C ASN A 404 -12.04 -14.74 -13.96
N ARG A 405 -12.13 -13.67 -13.17
CA ARG A 405 -10.99 -13.08 -12.45
C ARG A 405 -10.59 -13.87 -11.20
N THR A 406 -11.52 -14.60 -10.58
CA THR A 406 -11.25 -15.41 -9.37
C THR A 406 -10.89 -16.86 -9.70
N ASN A 407 -11.44 -17.46 -10.76
CA ASN A 407 -11.07 -18.82 -11.19
C ASN A 407 -9.69 -18.90 -11.89
N SER A 408 -9.16 -17.78 -12.38
CA SER A 408 -7.76 -17.68 -12.82
C SER A 408 -6.75 -17.69 -11.66
N ILE A 409 -7.23 -17.67 -10.42
CA ILE A 409 -6.43 -17.79 -9.20
C ILE A 409 -6.39 -19.27 -8.80
N LYS A 410 -5.38 -20.00 -9.29
CA LYS A 410 -4.96 -21.25 -8.64
C LYS A 410 -4.21 -20.87 -7.36
N LEU A 411 -4.84 -21.01 -6.19
CA LEU A 411 -4.21 -20.84 -4.87
C LEU A 411 -3.46 -22.10 -4.43
#